data_AF-A0A1I2IHG8-F1
#
_entry.id   AF-A0A1I2IHG8-F1
#
_cell.length_a   1.000
_cell.length_b   1.000
_cell.length_c   1.000
_cell.angle_alpha   90.00
_cell.angle_beta   90.00
_cell.angle_gamma   90.00
#
_symmetry.space_group_name_H-M   'P 1'
#
loop_
_entity.id
_entity.type
_entity.pdbx_description
1 polymer ?
#
loop_
_entity_poly.entity_id
_entity_poly.type
_entity_poly.pdbx_seq_one_letter_code
_entity_poly.pdbx_strand_id
1 'polypeptide(L)'
;MGLIRRMVVTTARGDFITDLDIEERQIVGALCAWLGLLPDAGIYIDGELVPDEVRVAIRFALASETAPSPAVQVAPVPPPEPEKLRDYTETLQRAFDDLRQGHVQTLRDMQDCARRFSEMWLERERQFADEAARQRELTGKSLADVDLLGRSVKAVQLEDVIALSTARSGARAGSGDRITVMDFIGGLFKTFTGEN
;
A
#
# COMPACT_ATOMS: atom_id res chain seq x y z
N MET A 1 -28.01 38.04 -1.54
CA MET A 1 -27.48 36.86 -0.82
C MET A 1 -26.81 35.98 -1.84
N GLY A 2 -25.50 35.74 -1.73
CA GLY A 2 -24.81 34.79 -2.60
C GLY A 2 -25.15 33.36 -2.17
N LEU A 3 -25.28 32.46 -3.14
CA LEU A 3 -25.38 31.02 -2.86
C LEU A 3 -24.04 30.56 -2.28
N ILE A 4 -24.09 29.93 -1.11
CA ILE A 4 -22.93 29.33 -0.44
C ILE A 4 -22.89 27.85 -0.83
N ARG A 5 -21.70 27.38 -1.20
CA ARG A 5 -21.40 26.04 -1.70
C ARG A 5 -20.27 25.48 -0.87
N ARG A 6 -20.33 24.19 -0.54
CA ARG A 6 -19.31 23.54 0.28
C ARG A 6 -18.22 23.00 -0.62
N MET A 7 -16.97 23.38 -0.39
CA MET A 7 -15.82 22.85 -1.12
C MET A 7 -14.94 22.01 -0.21
N VAL A 8 -14.66 20.79 -0.63
CA VAL A 8 -13.75 19.87 0.05
C VAL A 8 -12.55 19.60 -0.83
N VAL A 9 -11.36 19.64 -0.25
CA VAL A 9 -10.10 19.38 -0.95
C VAL A 9 -9.42 18.18 -0.33
N THR A 10 -8.97 17.25 -1.18
CA THR A 10 -8.25 16.04 -0.81
C THR A 10 -6.93 15.93 -1.58
N THR A 11 -5.98 15.17 -1.05
CA THR A 11 -4.78 14.78 -1.78
C THR A 11 -5.13 13.89 -2.98
N ALA A 12 -4.18 13.68 -3.88
CA ALA A 12 -4.31 12.71 -4.98
C ALA A 12 -4.55 11.26 -4.49
N ARG A 13 -4.27 10.98 -3.21
CA ARG A 13 -4.51 9.69 -2.56
C ARG A 13 -5.87 9.62 -1.84
N GLY A 14 -6.61 10.71 -1.80
CA GLY A 14 -7.90 10.81 -1.12
C GLY A 14 -7.81 11.21 0.36
N ASP A 15 -6.64 11.62 0.85
CA ASP A 15 -6.51 12.12 2.22
C ASP A 15 -7.14 13.51 2.33
N PHE A 16 -7.88 13.76 3.40
CA PHE A 16 -8.53 15.04 3.63
C PHE A 16 -7.52 16.16 3.87
N ILE A 17 -7.70 17.30 3.20
CA ILE A 17 -6.90 18.51 3.41
C ILE A 17 -7.74 19.57 4.12
N THR A 18 -8.89 19.94 3.55
CA THR A 18 -9.73 21.01 4.09
C THR A 18 -11.17 20.95 3.59
N ASP A 19 -12.05 21.67 4.29
CA ASP A 19 -13.48 21.83 4.04
C ASP A 19 -13.85 23.30 4.30
N LEU A 20 -14.43 23.97 3.32
CA LEU A 20 -14.73 25.39 3.39
C LEU A 20 -16.02 25.75 2.64
N ASP A 21 -16.78 26.65 3.25
CA ASP A 21 -17.94 27.28 2.65
C ASP A 21 -17.49 28.43 1.74
N ILE A 22 -17.80 28.33 0.45
CA ILE A 22 -17.42 29.29 -0.58
C ILE A 22 -18.66 29.88 -1.22
N GLU A 23 -18.65 31.18 -1.47
CA GLU A 23 -19.69 31.80 -2.30
C GLU A 23 -19.53 31.40 -3.77
N GLU A 24 -20.64 31.19 -4.48
CA GLU A 24 -20.64 30.72 -5.87
C GLU A 24 -19.74 31.54 -6.81
N ARG A 25 -19.66 32.86 -6.61
CA ARG A 25 -18.79 33.77 -7.38
C ARG A 25 -17.29 33.56 -7.13
N GLN A 26 -16.92 32.95 -6.01
CA GLN A 26 -15.53 32.73 -5.59
C GLN A 26 -15.01 31.33 -5.94
N ILE A 27 -15.88 30.41 -6.39
CA ILE A 27 -15.53 29.02 -6.69
C ILE A 27 -14.37 28.93 -7.68
N VAL A 28 -14.44 29.66 -8.80
CA VAL A 28 -13.41 29.61 -9.84
C VAL A 28 -12.06 30.09 -9.30
N GLY A 29 -12.05 31.17 -8.51
CA GLY A 29 -10.83 31.68 -7.89
C GLY A 29 -10.22 30.68 -6.90
N ALA A 30 -11.06 30.03 -6.08
CA ALA A 30 -10.62 28.99 -5.16
C ALA A 30 -10.07 27.76 -5.89
N LEU A 31 -10.72 27.33 -6.98
CA LEU A 31 -10.24 26.23 -7.83
C LEU A 31 -8.88 26.56 -8.45
N CYS A 32 -8.71 27.76 -9.00
CA CYS A 32 -7.43 28.20 -9.55
C CYS A 32 -6.32 28.19 -8.49
N ALA A 33 -6.60 28.69 -7.28
CA ALA A 33 -5.63 28.71 -6.19
C ALA A 33 -5.21 27.29 -5.77
N TRP A 34 -6.19 26.39 -5.58
CA TRP A 34 -5.91 25.00 -5.18
C TRP A 34 -5.23 24.20 -6.27
N LEU A 35 -5.64 24.34 -7.55
CA LEU A 35 -5.00 23.65 -8.66
C LEU A 35 -3.61 24.22 -9.00
N GLY A 36 -3.35 25.50 -8.67
CA GLY A 36 -2.02 26.08 -8.75
C GLY A 36 -1.07 25.54 -7.68
N LEU A 37 -1.57 25.32 -6.46
CA LEU A 37 -0.78 24.78 -5.35
C LEU A 37 -0.61 23.25 -5.41
N LEU A 38 -1.70 22.54 -5.74
CA LEU A 38 -1.80 21.09 -5.77
C LEU A 38 -2.54 20.65 -7.05
N PRO A 39 -1.83 20.51 -8.18
CA PRO A 39 -2.47 20.24 -9.49
C PRO A 39 -3.24 18.92 -9.55
N ASP A 40 -2.85 17.94 -8.73
CA ASP A 40 -3.46 16.62 -8.68
C ASP A 40 -4.46 16.44 -7.52
N ALA A 41 -4.79 17.51 -6.78
CA ALA A 41 -5.76 17.44 -5.68
C ALA A 41 -7.16 17.02 -6.17
N GLY A 42 -7.84 16.19 -5.39
CA GLY A 42 -9.26 15.92 -5.56
C GLY A 42 -10.06 17.08 -4.97
N ILE A 43 -10.78 17.83 -5.79
CA ILE A 43 -11.60 18.95 -5.32
C ILE A 43 -13.06 18.61 -5.54
N TYR A 44 -13.87 18.73 -4.50
CA TYR A 44 -15.30 18.42 -4.50
C TYR A 44 -16.10 19.67 -4.17
N ILE A 45 -17.21 19.88 -4.87
CA ILE A 45 -18.18 20.95 -4.61
C ILE A 45 -19.52 20.30 -4.31
N ASP A 46 -20.08 20.58 -3.13
CA ASP A 46 -21.30 19.95 -2.60
C ASP A 46 -21.28 18.41 -2.65
N GLY A 47 -20.08 17.82 -2.56
CA GLY A 47 -19.86 16.38 -2.62
C GLY A 47 -19.63 15.82 -4.03
N GLU A 48 -19.73 16.63 -5.08
CA GLU A 48 -19.42 16.21 -6.45
C GLU A 48 -17.98 16.55 -6.80
N LEU A 49 -17.23 15.56 -7.32
CA LEU A 49 -15.86 15.77 -7.78
C LEU A 49 -15.87 16.71 -9.00
N VAL A 50 -15.02 17.73 -8.97
CA VAL A 50 -14.85 18.64 -10.10
C VAL A 50 -14.35 17.85 -11.31
N PRO A 51 -15.03 17.93 -12.47
CA PRO A 51 -14.69 17.14 -13.65
C PRO A 51 -13.26 17.40 -14.12
N ASP A 52 -12.60 16.35 -14.62
CA ASP A 52 -11.23 16.46 -15.13
C ASP A 52 -11.11 17.45 -16.29
N GLU A 53 -12.13 17.57 -17.13
CA GLU A 53 -12.19 18.56 -18.21
C GLU A 53 -12.01 20.00 -17.69
N VAL A 54 -12.71 20.33 -16.60
CA VAL A 54 -12.64 21.65 -15.95
C VAL A 54 -11.26 21.84 -15.31
N ARG A 55 -10.73 20.80 -14.64
CA ARG A 55 -9.40 20.85 -14.03
C ARG A 55 -8.29 21.02 -15.05
N VAL A 56 -8.42 20.38 -16.22
CA VAL A 56 -7.46 20.52 -17.33
C VAL A 56 -7.56 21.92 -17.94
N ALA A 57 -8.77 22.44 -18.15
CA ALA A 57 -8.97 23.79 -18.68
C ALA A 57 -8.37 24.87 -17.75
N ILE A 58 -8.59 24.76 -16.43
CA ILE A 58 -8.02 25.69 -15.45
C ILE A 58 -6.50 25.58 -15.42
N ARG A 59 -5.94 24.36 -15.43
CA ARG A 59 -4.48 24.17 -15.50
C ARG A 59 -3.88 24.79 -16.76
N PHE A 60 -4.55 24.64 -17.89
CA PHE A 60 -4.12 25.23 -19.15
C PHE A 60 -4.17 26.77 -19.11
N ALA A 61 -5.23 27.34 -18.51
CA ALA A 61 -5.35 28.78 -18.31
C ALA A 61 -4.24 29.33 -17.39
N LEU A 62 -3.98 28.65 -16.26
CA LEU A 62 -2.90 29.01 -15.32
C LEU A 62 -1.51 28.96 -15.98
N ALA A 63 -1.26 27.96 -16.83
CA ALA A 63 -0.02 27.86 -17.61
C ALA A 63 0.09 28.93 -18.71
N SER A 64 -1.04 29.43 -19.22
CA SER A 64 -1.09 30.47 -20.25
C SER A 64 -0.92 31.88 -19.67
N GLU A 65 -1.38 32.13 -18.45
CA GLU A 65 -1.10 33.40 -17.73
C GLU A 65 0.37 33.57 -17.36
N THR A 66 1.14 32.47 -17.31
CA THR A 66 2.60 32.50 -17.12
C THR A 66 3.37 32.72 -18.43
N ALA A 67 2.70 32.70 -19.59
CA ALA A 67 3.31 33.12 -20.84
C ALA A 67 3.36 34.66 -20.90
N PRO A 68 4.47 35.27 -21.39
CA PRO A 68 4.57 36.71 -21.46
C PRO A 68 3.44 37.29 -22.30
N SER A 69 2.55 38.05 -21.65
CA SER A 69 1.46 38.77 -22.30
C SER A 69 1.99 39.66 -23.42
N PRO A 70 1.34 39.73 -24.60
CA PRO A 70 1.73 40.66 -25.64
C PRO A 70 1.62 42.09 -25.09
N ALA A 71 2.73 42.82 -25.18
CA ALA A 71 2.97 44.13 -24.60
C ALA A 71 1.72 45.03 -24.58
N VAL A 72 1.11 45.17 -23.40
CA VAL A 72 0.23 46.30 -23.12
C VAL A 72 1.10 47.55 -23.21
N GLN A 73 0.79 48.45 -24.14
CA GLN A 73 1.44 49.76 -24.20
C GLN A 73 1.08 50.54 -22.94
N VAL A 74 1.94 50.45 -21.93
CA VAL A 74 1.86 51.24 -20.71
C VAL A 74 2.26 52.67 -21.08
N ALA A 75 1.36 53.62 -20.89
CA ALA A 75 1.66 55.06 -21.02
C ALA A 75 2.89 55.42 -20.15
N PRO A 76 3.71 56.43 -20.51
CA PRO A 76 4.96 56.69 -19.81
C PRO A 76 4.69 57.04 -18.34
N VAL A 77 4.98 56.09 -17.45
CA VAL A 77 4.93 56.32 -16.00
C VAL A 77 6.12 57.22 -15.65
N PRO A 78 5.91 58.34 -14.95
CA PRO A 78 7.01 59.21 -14.54
C PRO A 78 8.04 58.40 -13.73
N PRO A 79 9.35 58.67 -13.89
CA PRO A 79 10.37 57.92 -13.19
C PRO A 79 10.16 58.03 -11.67
N PRO A 80 10.14 56.90 -10.95
CA PRO A 80 9.92 56.90 -9.51
C PRO A 80 11.04 57.68 -8.80
N GLU A 81 10.67 58.48 -7.81
CA GLU A 81 11.61 59.24 -7.00
C GLU A 81 12.67 58.31 -6.37
N PRO A 82 13.95 58.72 -6.32
CA PRO A 82 15.08 57.86 -5.98
C PRO A 82 15.01 57.26 -4.56
N GLU A 83 14.29 57.90 -3.63
CA GLU A 83 14.05 57.36 -2.28
C GLU A 83 13.12 56.13 -2.31
N LYS A 84 12.08 56.16 -3.14
CA LYS A 84 11.13 55.03 -3.31
C LYS A 84 11.80 53.81 -3.93
N LEU A 85 12.84 54.00 -4.74
CA LEU A 85 13.62 52.91 -5.34
C LEU A 85 14.46 52.17 -4.29
N ARG A 86 15.00 52.87 -3.28
CA ARG A 86 15.76 52.22 -2.20
C ARG A 86 14.87 51.37 -1.32
N ASP A 87 13.76 51.94 -0.85
CA ASP A 87 12.78 51.23 -0.01
C ASP A 87 12.22 49.99 -0.73
N TYR A 88 11.98 50.11 -2.04
CA TYR A 88 11.55 49.00 -2.87
C TYR A 88 12.62 47.89 -2.97
N THR A 89 13.88 48.26 -3.15
CA THR A 89 15.00 47.30 -3.23
C THR A 89 15.20 46.57 -1.91
N GLU A 90 15.12 47.29 -0.78
CA GLU A 90 15.20 46.67 0.56
C GLU A 90 14.03 45.73 0.82
N THR A 91 12.82 46.11 0.39
CA THR A 91 11.62 45.26 0.53
C THR A 91 11.76 43.98 -0.30
N LEU A 92 12.26 44.09 -1.54
CA LEU A 92 12.52 42.94 -2.39
C LEU A 92 13.61 42.03 -1.80
N GLN A 93 14.70 42.59 -1.27
CA GLN A 93 15.74 41.80 -0.62
C GLN A 93 15.21 41.00 0.57
N ARG A 94 14.40 41.63 1.43
CA ARG A 94 13.75 40.92 2.55
C ARG A 94 12.82 39.82 2.06
N ALA A 95 11.97 40.11 1.07
CA ALA A 95 11.05 39.11 0.52
C ALA A 95 11.79 37.91 -0.08
N PHE A 96 12.91 38.14 -0.78
CA PHE A 96 13.74 37.07 -1.33
C PHE A 96 14.46 36.26 -0.25
N ASP A 97 14.94 36.91 0.82
CA ASP A 97 15.57 36.20 1.93
C ASP A 97 14.56 35.35 2.70
N ASP A 98 13.36 35.87 2.95
CA ASP A 98 12.27 35.13 3.59
C ASP A 98 11.84 33.94 2.74
N LEU A 99 11.70 34.12 1.42
CA LEU A 99 11.38 33.04 0.49
C LEU A 99 12.47 31.96 0.48
N ARG A 100 13.74 32.37 0.45
CA ARG A 100 14.89 31.45 0.47
C ARG A 100 14.92 30.66 1.78
N GLN A 101 14.70 31.31 2.91
CA GLN A 101 14.65 30.65 4.21
C GLN A 101 13.47 29.66 4.29
N GLY A 102 12.27 30.08 3.86
CA GLY A 102 11.10 29.22 3.80
C GLY A 102 11.30 28.00 2.91
N HIS A 103 11.95 28.17 1.76
CA HIS A 103 12.27 27.07 0.85
C HIS A 103 13.25 26.07 1.47
N VAL A 104 14.35 26.55 2.06
CA VAL A 104 15.34 25.69 2.73
C VAL A 104 14.71 24.96 3.92
N GLN A 105 13.85 25.64 4.70
CA GLN A 105 13.14 25.02 5.81
C GLN A 105 12.20 23.91 5.32
N THR A 106 11.45 24.17 4.26
CA THR A 106 10.54 23.18 3.66
C THR A 106 11.31 21.93 3.19
N LEU A 107 12.48 22.11 2.57
CA LEU A 107 13.32 20.98 2.16
C LEU A 107 13.81 20.14 3.36
N ARG A 108 14.16 20.80 4.46
CA ARG A 108 14.56 20.10 5.71
C ARG A 108 13.40 19.33 6.31
N ASP A 109 12.22 19.95 6.40
CA ASP A 109 11.02 19.32 6.95
C ASP A 109 10.62 18.11 6.10
N MET A 110 10.74 18.21 4.77
CA MET A 110 10.48 17.10 3.85
C MET A 110 11.48 15.96 4.02
N GLN A 111 12.77 16.27 4.23
CA GLN A 111 13.80 15.28 4.51
C GLN A 111 13.55 14.56 5.85
N ASP A 112 13.19 15.30 6.89
CA ASP A 112 12.86 14.73 8.20
C ASP A 112 11.61 13.85 8.14
N CYS A 113 10.61 14.28 7.38
CA CYS A 113 9.40 13.52 7.11
C CYS A 113 9.72 12.19 6.40
N ALA A 114 10.51 12.24 5.33
CA ALA A 114 10.95 11.05 4.59
C ALA A 114 11.75 10.08 5.48
N ARG A 115 12.62 10.60 6.36
CA ARG A 115 13.36 9.77 7.31
C ARG A 115 12.42 9.03 8.27
N ARG A 116 11.47 9.74 8.89
CA ARG A 116 10.49 9.13 9.82
C ARG A 116 9.62 8.08 9.14
N PHE A 117 9.18 8.33 7.91
CA PHE A 117 8.46 7.33 7.13
C PHE A 117 9.32 6.11 6.85
N SER A 118 10.59 6.30 6.50
CA SER A 118 11.50 5.18 6.22
C SER A 118 11.73 4.31 7.45
N GLU A 119 11.94 4.92 8.62
CA GLU A 119 12.06 4.22 9.90
C GLU A 119 10.81 3.40 10.22
N MET A 120 9.63 4.00 10.08
CA MET A 120 8.34 3.31 10.30
C MET A 120 8.15 2.12 9.35
N TRP A 121 8.50 2.27 8.07
CA TRP A 121 8.39 1.21 7.08
C TRP A 121 9.35 0.05 7.36
N LEU A 122 10.59 0.33 7.76
CA LEU A 122 11.56 -0.69 8.15
C LEU A 122 11.10 -1.47 9.39
N GLU A 123 10.56 -0.77 10.39
CA GLU A 123 9.99 -1.42 11.59
C GLU A 123 8.84 -2.37 11.21
N ARG A 124 7.96 -1.92 10.31
CA ARG A 124 6.82 -2.71 9.84
C ARG A 124 7.27 -3.91 9.00
N GLU A 125 8.27 -3.74 8.14
CA GLU A 125 8.83 -4.83 7.33
C GLU A 125 9.48 -5.89 8.22
N ARG A 126 10.19 -5.47 9.28
CA ARG A 126 10.72 -6.39 10.30
C ARG A 126 9.61 -7.20 10.98
N GLN A 127 8.53 -6.53 11.39
CA GLN A 127 7.38 -7.23 11.99
C GLN A 127 6.74 -8.24 11.04
N PHE A 128 6.62 -7.92 9.75
CA PHE A 128 6.13 -8.86 8.75
C PHE A 128 7.07 -10.05 8.55
N ALA A 129 8.39 -9.82 8.52
CA ALA A 129 9.37 -10.89 8.40
C ALA A 129 9.32 -11.83 9.62
N ASP A 130 9.23 -11.27 10.83
CA ASP A 130 9.12 -12.03 12.09
C ASP A 130 7.83 -12.85 12.13
N GLU A 131 6.70 -12.27 11.72
CA GLU A 131 5.42 -12.99 11.66
C GLU A 131 5.43 -14.08 10.58
N ALA A 132 6.02 -13.83 9.42
CA ALA A 132 6.19 -14.85 8.39
C ALA A 132 7.08 -16.02 8.86
N ALA A 133 8.14 -15.74 9.63
CA ALA A 133 8.97 -16.76 10.25
C ALA A 133 8.16 -17.59 11.27
N ARG A 134 7.39 -16.92 12.13
CA ARG A 134 6.48 -17.58 13.10
C ARG A 134 5.45 -18.47 12.41
N GLN A 135 4.84 -18.01 11.32
CA GLN A 135 3.88 -18.79 10.55
C GLN A 135 4.49 -20.04 9.92
N ARG A 136 5.72 -19.93 9.39
CA ARG A 136 6.46 -21.11 8.88
C ARG A 136 6.73 -22.14 9.97
N GLU A 137 7.09 -21.69 11.17
CA GLU A 137 7.31 -22.59 12.31
C GLU A 137 6.02 -23.30 12.72
N LEU A 138 4.92 -22.57 12.86
CA LEU A 138 3.60 -23.14 13.20
C LEU A 138 3.12 -24.12 12.12
N THR A 139 3.32 -23.79 10.85
CA THR A 139 2.97 -24.69 9.73
C THR A 139 3.82 -25.95 9.77
N GLY A 140 5.12 -25.83 10.07
CA GLY A 140 6.01 -26.99 10.25
C GLY A 140 5.55 -27.90 11.39
N LYS A 141 5.16 -27.34 12.54
CA LYS A 141 4.61 -28.11 13.66
C LYS A 141 3.31 -28.81 13.30
N SER A 142 2.37 -28.11 12.66
CA SER A 142 1.09 -28.70 12.23
C SER A 142 1.29 -29.86 11.25
N LEU A 143 2.23 -29.74 10.31
CA LEU A 143 2.56 -30.85 9.39
C LEU A 143 3.16 -32.05 10.12
N ALA A 144 4.01 -31.82 11.12
CA ALA A 144 4.57 -32.90 11.94
C ALA A 144 3.48 -33.63 12.74
N ASP A 145 2.52 -32.90 13.31
CA ASP A 145 1.38 -33.50 14.02
C ASP A 145 0.48 -34.32 13.07
N VAL A 146 0.24 -33.82 11.85
CA VAL A 146 -0.50 -34.57 10.82
C VAL A 146 0.23 -35.85 10.40
N ASP A 147 1.57 -35.81 10.26
CA ASP A 147 2.35 -37.02 9.96
C ASP A 147 2.27 -38.04 11.10
N LEU A 148 2.32 -37.58 12.36
CA LEU A 148 2.16 -38.44 13.54
C LEU A 148 0.78 -39.11 13.55
N LEU A 149 -0.29 -38.36 13.27
CA LEU A 149 -1.64 -38.91 13.11
C LEU A 149 -1.72 -39.91 11.95
N GLY A 150 -1.06 -39.63 10.82
CA GLY A 150 -0.99 -40.56 9.70
C GLY A 150 -0.30 -41.87 10.07
N ARG A 151 0.77 -41.81 10.87
CA ARG A 151 1.48 -42.99 11.36
C ARG A 151 0.64 -43.79 12.36
N SER A 152 -0.10 -43.14 13.26
CA SER A 152 -0.96 -43.84 14.22
C SER A 152 -2.12 -44.55 13.53
N VAL A 153 -2.76 -43.92 12.53
CA VAL A 153 -3.80 -44.56 11.71
C VAL A 153 -3.26 -45.77 10.97
N LYS A 154 -2.07 -45.68 10.37
CA LYS A 154 -1.43 -46.83 9.71
C LYS A 154 -1.09 -47.95 10.69
N ALA A 155 -0.65 -47.63 11.91
CA ALA A 155 -0.39 -48.63 12.95
C ALA A 155 -1.67 -49.37 13.35
N VAL A 156 -2.79 -48.65 13.54
CA VAL A 156 -4.10 -49.26 13.83
C VAL A 156 -4.57 -50.13 12.66
N GLN A 157 -4.44 -49.66 11.41
CA GLN A 157 -4.79 -50.48 10.24
C GLN A 157 -3.95 -51.75 10.14
N LEU A 158 -2.65 -51.68 10.49
CA LEU A 158 -1.79 -52.85 10.54
C LEU A 158 -2.24 -53.83 11.63
N GLU A 159 -2.54 -53.33 12.83
CA GLU A 159 -3.09 -54.14 13.93
C GLU A 159 -4.40 -54.80 13.54
N ASP A 160 -5.32 -54.08 12.88
CA ASP A 160 -6.57 -54.61 12.37
C ASP A 160 -6.35 -55.69 11.31
N VAL A 161 -5.40 -55.50 10.39
CA VAL A 161 -5.06 -56.51 9.38
C VAL A 161 -4.44 -57.76 10.04
N ILE A 162 -3.58 -57.59 11.04
CA ILE A 162 -3.00 -58.70 11.80
C ILE A 162 -4.11 -59.43 12.59
N ALA A 163 -4.99 -58.70 13.27
CA ALA A 163 -6.14 -59.24 13.98
C ALA A 163 -7.09 -60.00 13.04
N LEU A 164 -7.36 -59.46 11.84
CA LEU A 164 -8.18 -60.12 10.84
C LEU A 164 -7.50 -61.37 10.28
N SER A 165 -6.18 -61.31 10.03
CA SER A 165 -5.42 -62.47 9.55
C SER A 165 -5.33 -63.58 10.59
N THR A 166 -5.19 -63.24 11.87
CA THR A 166 -5.15 -64.19 12.99
C THR A 166 -6.54 -64.75 13.28
N ALA A 167 -7.61 -63.94 13.21
CA ALA A 167 -8.99 -64.41 13.28
C ALA A 167 -9.35 -65.34 12.10
N ARG A 168 -8.89 -65.03 10.88
CA ARG A 168 -9.10 -65.87 9.69
C ARG A 168 -8.24 -67.15 9.72
N SER A 169 -7.10 -67.12 10.40
CA SER A 169 -6.27 -68.31 10.66
C SER A 169 -6.88 -69.19 11.76
N GLY A 170 -7.49 -68.59 12.79
CA GLY A 170 -8.29 -69.30 13.79
C GLY A 170 -9.54 -69.96 13.20
N ALA A 171 -10.21 -69.31 12.24
CA ALA A 171 -11.34 -69.89 11.51
C ALA A 171 -10.93 -70.99 10.51
N ARG A 172 -9.67 -71.00 10.04
CA ARG A 172 -9.11 -72.03 9.15
C ARG A 172 -8.40 -73.17 9.87
N ALA A 173 -8.18 -73.07 11.18
CA ALA A 173 -7.64 -74.16 12.00
C ALA A 173 -8.58 -75.38 12.14
N GLY A 174 -9.72 -75.40 11.43
CA GLY A 174 -10.62 -76.55 11.28
C GLY A 174 -10.46 -77.35 9.99
N SER A 175 -9.56 -76.98 9.06
CA SER A 175 -9.33 -77.71 7.81
C SER A 175 -7.84 -77.73 7.51
N GLY A 176 -7.23 -78.91 7.66
CA GLY A 176 -5.78 -79.10 7.56
C GLY A 176 -5.19 -78.64 6.23
N ASP A 177 -4.32 -77.64 6.29
CA ASP A 177 -2.99 -77.66 5.66
C ASP A 177 -2.16 -76.51 6.28
N ARG A 178 -0.98 -76.79 6.81
CA ARG A 178 -0.19 -75.84 7.61
C ARG A 178 0.68 -74.97 6.70
N ILE A 179 0.16 -73.82 6.27
CA ILE A 179 1.02 -72.74 5.76
C ILE A 179 1.72 -72.08 6.95
N THR A 180 3.05 -72.14 6.97
CA THR A 180 3.86 -71.70 8.11
C THR A 180 4.22 -70.22 7.93
N VAL A 181 4.34 -69.46 9.03
CA VAL A 181 4.69 -68.01 9.05
C VAL A 181 5.92 -67.66 8.21
N MET A 182 6.83 -68.62 8.01
CA MET A 182 7.99 -68.49 7.13
C MET A 182 7.62 -68.29 5.64
N ASP A 183 6.49 -68.84 5.16
CA ASP A 183 6.04 -68.66 3.78
C ASP A 183 5.54 -67.23 3.52
N PHE A 184 4.98 -66.58 4.54
CA PHE A 184 4.55 -65.19 4.45
C PHE A 184 5.75 -64.22 4.42
N ILE A 185 6.79 -64.51 5.19
CA ILE A 185 8.04 -63.74 5.19
C ILE A 185 8.81 -63.97 3.89
N GLY A 186 8.86 -65.21 3.39
CA GLY A 186 9.49 -65.55 2.11
C GLY A 186 8.78 -64.90 0.91
N GLY A 187 7.44 -64.86 0.93
CA GLY A 187 6.64 -64.16 -0.09
C GLY A 187 6.89 -62.66 -0.11
N LEU A 188 7.01 -62.02 1.06
CA LEU A 188 7.27 -60.59 1.18
C LEU A 188 8.69 -60.21 0.71
N PHE A 189 9.69 -61.04 1.02
CA PHE A 189 11.07 -60.85 0.56
C PHE A 189 11.18 -60.99 -0.96
N LYS A 190 10.50 -61.98 -1.56
CA LYS A 190 10.52 -62.21 -3.02
C LYS A 190 9.92 -61.03 -3.81
N THR A 191 8.91 -60.34 -3.26
CA THR A 191 8.37 -59.10 -3.86
C THR A 191 9.27 -57.87 -3.72
N PHE A 192 10.22 -57.85 -2.78
CA PHE A 192 11.13 -56.73 -2.59
C PHE A 192 12.47 -56.89 -3.33
N THR A 193 12.93 -58.11 -3.59
CA THR A 193 14.22 -58.35 -4.28
C THR A 193 14.10 -58.64 -5.78
N GLY A 194 12.88 -58.79 -6.33
CA GLY A 194 12.66 -58.74 -7.78
C GLY A 194 13.44 -59.78 -8.59
N GLU A 195 13.50 -61.04 -8.15
CA GLU A 195 13.89 -62.17 -8.99
C GLU A 195 12.69 -63.09 -9.20
N ASN A 196 12.33 -63.28 -10.48
CA ASN A 196 11.24 -64.14 -10.96
C ASN A 196 11.44 -65.60 -10.53
#